data_AF-A0A354Y9G8-F1
#
_entry.id   AF-A0A354Y9G8-F1
#
_cell.length_a   1.000
_cell.length_b   1.000
_cell.length_c   1.000
_cell.angle_alpha   90.00
_cell.angle_beta   90.00
_cell.angle_gamma   90.00
#
_symmetry.space_group_name_H-M   'P 1'
#
loop_
_entity.id
_entity.type
_entity.pdbx_description
1 polymer ?
#
loop_
_entity_poly.entity_id
_entity_poly.type
_entity_poly.pdbx_seq_one_letter_code
_entity_poly.pdbx_strand_id
1 'polypeptide(L)' 'MTTRAELDRELDHLERMLPPWLERLHHRSQFWPQFDVLTGEIVGHCDPADLLHVRYRLARMIHANRAQLERWR' A
#
# COMPACT_ATOMS: atom_id res chain seq x y z
N MET A 1 -1.82 12.70 -15.86
CA MET A 1 -2.30 12.76 -14.46
C MET A 1 -3.34 11.68 -14.32
N THR A 2 -3.16 10.77 -13.37
CA THR A 2 -4.09 9.68 -13.08
C THR A 2 -5.38 10.27 -12.50
N THR A 3 -6.54 9.83 -12.96
CA THR A 3 -7.81 10.27 -12.38
C THR A 3 -8.00 9.67 -11.00
N ARG A 4 -8.80 10.33 -10.14
CA ARG A 4 -9.15 9.81 -8.81
C ARG A 4 -9.68 8.37 -8.85
N ALA A 5 -10.47 8.03 -9.87
CA ALA A 5 -11.03 6.70 -10.03
C ALA A 5 -10.00 5.63 -10.45
N GLU A 6 -8.98 6.01 -11.21
CA GLU A 6 -7.86 5.10 -11.54
C GLU A 6 -6.97 4.88 -10.31
N LEU A 7 -6.68 5.95 -9.57
CA LEU A 7 -5.93 5.91 -8.32
C LEU A 7 -6.62 5.03 -7.27
N ASP A 8 -7.94 5.15 -7.12
CA ASP A 8 -8.72 4.31 -6.23
C ASP A 8 -8.66 2.83 -6.64
N ARG A 9 -8.66 2.51 -7.95
CA ARG A 9 -8.51 1.12 -8.42
C ARG A 9 -7.14 0.54 -8.12
N GLU A 10 -6.08 1.33 -8.24
CA GLU A 10 -4.72 0.90 -7.90
C GLU A 10 -4.59 0.65 -6.39
N LEU A 11 -5.15 1.53 -5.56
CA LEU A 11 -5.19 1.35 -4.12
C LEU A 11 -6.04 0.14 -3.71
N ASP A 12 -7.18 -0.08 -4.34
CA ASP A 12 -8.02 -1.28 -4.13
C ASP A 12 -7.31 -2.56 -4.57
N HIS A 13 -6.48 -2.49 -5.61
CA HIS A 13 -5.66 -3.62 -6.04
C HIS A 13 -4.57 -3.93 -5.00
N LEU A 14 -3.82 -2.92 -4.57
CA LEU A 14 -2.81 -3.06 -3.52
C LEU A 14 -3.40 -3.63 -2.23
N GLU A 15 -4.55 -3.10 -1.79
CA GLU A 15 -5.25 -3.55 -0.57
C GLU A 15 -5.65 -5.03 -0.63
N ARG A 16 -6.13 -5.50 -1.79
CA ARG A 16 -6.47 -6.91 -1.98
C ARG A 16 -5.26 -7.83 -2.02
N MET A 17 -4.12 -7.34 -2.50
CA MET A 17 -2.88 -8.13 -2.56
C MET A 17 -2.15 -8.22 -1.23
N LEU A 18 -2.33 -7.24 -0.34
CA LEU A 18 -1.62 -7.15 0.94
C LEU A 18 -1.73 -8.41 1.81
N PRO A 19 -2.93 -8.96 2.13
CA PRO A 19 -3.02 -10.15 2.98
C PRO A 19 -2.30 -11.39 2.41
N PRO A 20 -2.57 -11.85 1.18
CA PRO A 20 -1.87 -13.02 0.64
C PRO A 20 -0.38 -12.76 0.39
N TRP A 21 0.03 -11.51 0.17
CA TRP A 21 1.45 -11.16 0.09
C TRP A 21 2.14 -11.29 1.45
N LEU A 22 1.53 -10.79 2.53
CA LEU A 22 2.04 -10.91 3.90
C LEU A 22 2.11 -12.37 4.37
N GLU A 23 1.18 -13.22 3.95
CA GLU A 23 1.22 -14.66 4.23
C GLU A 23 2.37 -15.39 3.54
N ARG A 24 2.78 -14.92 2.35
CA ARG A 24 3.80 -15.56 1.51
C ARG A 24 5.19 -14.93 1.67
N LEU A 25 5.33 -13.90 2.49
CA LEU A 25 6.59 -13.19 2.64
C LEU A 25 7.63 -14.07 3.35
N HIS A 26 8.68 -14.44 2.62
CA HIS A 26 9.76 -15.28 3.14
C HIS A 26 10.68 -14.54 4.13
N HIS A 27 10.93 -13.24 3.90
CA HIS A 27 11.82 -12.44 4.73
C HIS A 27 11.19 -11.11 5.14
N ARG A 28 11.17 -10.86 6.45
CA ARG A 28 10.68 -9.63 7.09
C ARG A 28 11.24 -8.35 6.46
N SER A 29 12.52 -8.36 6.06
CA SER A 29 13.21 -7.19 5.51
C SER A 29 12.78 -6.83 4.09
N GLN A 30 12.07 -7.73 3.39
CA GLN A 30 11.66 -7.52 2.00
C GLN A 30 10.34 -6.77 1.87
N PHE A 31 9.47 -6.81 2.89
CA PHE A 31 8.16 -6.16 2.84
C PHE A 31 8.28 -4.65 2.64
N TRP A 32 8.94 -3.95 3.57
CA TRP A 32 8.99 -2.48 3.54
C TRP A 32 9.63 -1.92 2.28
N PRO A 33 10.80 -2.41 1.79
CA PRO A 33 11.37 -1.92 0.54
C PRO A 33 10.45 -2.13 -0.67
N GLN A 34 9.76 -3.27 -0.76
CA GLN A 34 8.83 -3.54 -1.86
C GLN A 34 7.56 -2.70 -1.75
N PHE A 35 7.03 -2.53 -0.54
CA PHE A 35 5.85 -1.72 -0.26
C PHE A 35 6.13 -0.24 -0.56
N ASP A 36 7.31 0.27 -0.19
CA ASP A 36 7.73 1.65 -0.45
C ASP A 36 7.89 1.92 -1.95
N VAL A 37 8.39 0.95 -2.73
CA VAL A 37 8.45 1.08 -4.20
C VAL A 37 7.05 1.19 -4.80
N LEU A 38 6.16 0.24 -4.48
CA LEU A 38 4.79 0.23 -5.01
C LEU A 38 4.00 1.49 -4.63
N THR A 39 4.10 1.90 -3.36
CA THR A 39 3.39 3.10 -2.89
C THR A 39 4.06 4.40 -3.37
N GLY A 40 5.37 4.39 -3.57
CA GLY A 40 6.11 5.51 -4.17
C GLY A 40 5.71 5.76 -5.61
N GLU A 41 5.46 4.72 -6.40
CA GLU A 41 4.91 4.84 -7.76
C GLU A 41 3.52 5.48 -7.72
N ILE A 42 2.63 4.99 -6.85
CA ILE A 42 1.27 5.53 -6.67
C ILE A 42 1.27 7.00 -6.23
N VAL A 43 2.19 7.36 -5.34
CA VAL A 43 2.35 8.76 -4.89
C VAL A 43 2.97 9.63 -5.99
N GLY A 44 3.90 9.09 -6.78
CA GLY A 44 4.66 9.84 -7.79
C GLY A 44 3.84 10.31 -8.98
N HIS A 45 2.77 9.61 -9.34
CA HIS A 45 1.89 9.96 -10.46
C HIS A 45 0.50 10.49 -10.05
N CYS A 46 0.18 10.56 -8.74
CA CYS A 46 -1.08 11.12 -8.26
C CYS A 46 -1.09 12.66 -8.32
N ASP A 47 -2.29 13.25 -8.44
CA ASP A 47 -2.45 14.70 -8.31
C ASP A 47 -2.12 15.15 -6.87
N PRO A 48 -1.40 16.27 -6.68
CA PRO A 48 -1.19 16.85 -5.34
C PRO A 48 -2.45 17.00 -4.49
N ALA A 49 -3.62 17.28 -5.10
CA ALA A 49 -4.90 17.35 -4.41
C ALA A 49 -5.36 15.99 -3.83
N ASP A 50 -4.91 14.89 -4.42
CA ASP A 50 -5.24 13.51 -4.03
C ASP A 50 -4.22 12.90 -3.06
N LEU A 51 -3.04 13.52 -2.89
CA LEU A 51 -1.96 12.99 -2.06
C LEU A 51 -2.41 12.66 -0.62
N LEU A 52 -3.24 13.51 -0.02
CA LEU A 52 -3.76 13.28 1.33
C LEU A 52 -4.63 12.01 1.39
N HIS A 53 -5.45 11.79 0.37
CA HIS A 53 -6.29 10.59 0.28
C HIS A 53 -5.46 9.33 0.10
N VAL A 54 -4.46 9.36 -0.78
CA VAL A 54 -3.54 8.23 -0.98
C VAL A 54 -2.88 7.85 0.34
N ARG A 55 -2.28 8.84 1.03
CA ARG A 55 -1.62 8.60 2.32
C ARG A 55 -2.57 8.04 3.38
N TYR A 56 -3.81 8.53 3.41
CA TYR A 56 -4.84 8.00 4.31
C TYR A 56 -5.20 6.54 4.00
N ARG A 57 -5.43 6.22 2.72
CA ARG A 57 -5.71 4.84 2.27
C ARG A 57 -4.55 3.89 2.63
N LEU A 58 -3.31 4.28 2.36
CA LEU A 58 -2.13 3.49 2.70
C LEU A 58 -1.99 3.26 4.21
N ALA A 59 -2.17 4.31 5.02
CA ALA A 59 -2.15 4.18 6.48
C ALA A 59 -3.24 3.22 7.00
N ARG A 60 -4.45 3.28 6.42
CA ARG A 60 -5.53 2.34 6.73
C ARG A 60 -5.18 0.90 6.39
N MET A 61 -4.55 0.66 5.24
CA MET A 61 -4.11 -0.69 4.84
C MET A 61 -3.11 -1.27 5.84
N ILE A 62 -2.12 -0.48 6.25
CA ILE A 62 -1.13 -0.90 7.26
C ILE A 62 -1.81 -1.18 8.61
N HIS A 63 -2.75 -0.33 9.02
CA HIS A 63 -3.50 -0.53 10.26
C HIS A 63 -4.35 -1.81 10.23
N ALA A 64 -5.07 -2.06 9.13
CA ALA A 64 -5.89 -3.25 8.95
C ALA A 64 -5.06 -4.55 8.99
N ASN A 65 -3.81 -4.50 8.51
CA ASN A 65 -2.89 -5.63 8.47
C ASN A 65 -1.91 -5.64 9.66
N ARG A 66 -2.11 -4.79 10.66
CA ARG A 66 -1.18 -4.62 11.79
C ARG A 66 -0.86 -5.93 12.49
N ALA A 67 -1.87 -6.76 12.78
CA ALA A 67 -1.64 -8.04 13.46
C ALA A 67 -0.72 -8.98 12.66
N GLN A 68 -0.87 -9.02 11.33
CA GLN A 68 0.00 -9.81 10.47
C GLN A 68 1.41 -9.21 10.43
N LEU A 69 1.52 -7.90 10.29
CA LEU A 69 2.81 -7.20 10.32
C LEU A 69 3.54 -7.35 11.67
N GLU A 70 2.80 -7.39 12.77
CA GLU A 70 3.31 -7.57 14.14
C GLU A 70 3.69 -8.99 14.47
N ARG A 71 3.09 -10.00 13.83
CA ARG A 71 3.52 -11.40 13.93
C ARG A 71 5.02 -11.56 13.56
N TRP A 72 5.55 -10.64 12.77
CA TRP A 72 6.93 -10.63 12.32
C TRP A 72 7.84 -9.67 13.11
N ARG A 73 7.35 -9.01 14.19
CA ARG A 73 8.10 -7.99 14.94
C ARG A 73 9.07 -8.60 15.93
#